data_AF-A0A956I170-F1
#
_entry.id   AF-A0A956I170-F1
#
_cell.length_a   1.000
_cell.length_b   1.000
_cell.length_c   1.000
_cell.angle_alpha   90.00
_cell.angle_beta   90.00
_cell.angle_gamma   90.00
#
_symmetry.space_group_name_H-M   'P 1'
#
loop_
_entity.id
_entity.type
_entity.pdbx_description
1 polymer ?
#
loop_
_entity_poly.entity_id
_entity_poly.type
_entity_poly.pdbx_seq_one_letter_code
_entity_poly.pdbx_strand_id
1 'polypeptide(L)'
;MLRRIRPTTRALPALLATCLTVACGGEAVPDGRFVRVEAPLSGGKVFSRYEVSPAPMEEAQSPGGFLARLWARLGPPPLEAGDALFGYAIEDRERGVRFFAYSAQSGPAYGADVDAARLRPSVEAFESWLARAEPAECEVIGPMETDYGGGSVRVGWRDGAAFEEEVDPLDPRGARSYEDCLSIATERGRRMHEDAAAGWLFSLEQVLPSRFVAAGRTYENVVTLGADARGLVLTVDEGRGLEDVHVADGAFVPAPDAVGRLWLQSFARWQRETR
;
A
#
# COMPACT_ATOMS: atom_id res chain seq x y z
N MET A 1 65.38 5.95 -17.00
CA MET A 1 64.82 7.32 -17.04
C MET A 1 63.31 7.23 -17.24
N LEU A 2 62.52 7.38 -16.18
CA LEU A 2 61.05 7.41 -16.26
C LEU A 2 60.56 8.71 -15.63
N ARG A 3 59.94 9.58 -16.45
CA ARG A 3 59.40 10.88 -16.06
C ARG A 3 58.05 10.69 -15.38
N ARG A 4 57.90 11.21 -14.15
CA ARG A 4 56.61 11.40 -13.48
C ARG A 4 55.88 12.60 -14.09
N ILE A 5 54.66 12.41 -14.58
CA ILE A 5 53.74 13.48 -14.98
C ILE A 5 52.85 13.77 -13.76
N ARG A 6 52.79 15.04 -13.33
CA ARG A 6 51.85 15.52 -12.30
C ARG A 6 50.54 15.98 -12.97
N PRO A 7 49.37 15.76 -12.38
CA PRO A 7 48.13 16.34 -12.87
C PRO A 7 48.01 17.80 -12.43
N THR A 8 47.65 18.67 -13.36
CA THR A 8 47.31 20.08 -13.15
C THR A 8 45.82 20.21 -12.86
N THR A 9 45.49 20.59 -11.62
CA THR A 9 44.14 20.97 -11.21
C THR A 9 43.81 22.36 -11.76
N ARG A 10 42.87 22.46 -12.71
CA ARG A 10 42.28 23.74 -13.14
C ARG A 10 41.01 23.97 -12.32
N ALA A 11 41.00 25.05 -11.55
CA ALA A 11 39.78 25.59 -10.94
C ALA A 11 38.92 26.27 -12.01
N LEU A 12 37.63 25.94 -12.05
CA LEU A 12 36.61 26.64 -12.84
C LEU A 12 36.00 27.77 -11.99
N PRO A 13 35.63 28.92 -12.60
CA PRO A 13 35.02 30.02 -11.87
C PRO A 13 33.54 29.74 -11.58
N ALA A 14 33.11 30.13 -10.38
CA ALA A 14 31.71 30.12 -9.96
C ALA A 14 30.91 31.13 -10.80
N LEU A 15 30.00 30.63 -11.64
CA LEU A 15 28.96 31.41 -12.27
C LEU A 15 27.83 31.62 -11.25
N LEU A 16 27.68 32.85 -10.80
CA LEU A 16 26.52 33.36 -10.06
C LEU A 16 25.27 33.21 -10.93
N ALA A 17 24.46 32.20 -10.65
CA ALA A 17 23.10 32.10 -11.15
C ALA A 17 22.21 33.02 -10.30
N THR A 18 21.82 34.16 -10.87
CA THR A 18 20.79 35.03 -10.31
C THR A 18 19.44 34.35 -10.50
N CYS A 19 18.97 33.63 -9.48
CA CYS A 19 17.59 33.14 -9.44
C CYS A 19 16.63 34.33 -9.27
N LEU A 20 15.78 34.57 -10.26
CA LEU A 20 14.58 35.40 -10.10
C LEU A 20 13.64 34.68 -9.13
N THR A 21 13.54 35.17 -7.90
CA THR A 21 12.49 34.81 -6.96
C THR A 21 11.19 35.49 -7.40
N VAL A 22 10.29 34.74 -8.05
CA VAL A 22 8.88 35.15 -8.15
C VAL A 22 8.30 35.04 -6.75
N ALA A 23 7.99 36.18 -6.14
CA ALA A 23 7.37 36.25 -4.83
C ALA A 23 5.90 35.79 -4.92
N CYS A 24 5.65 34.51 -4.72
CA CYS A 24 4.33 34.01 -4.35
C CYS A 24 4.03 34.50 -2.93
N GLY A 25 3.44 35.68 -2.81
CA GLY A 25 2.98 36.27 -1.55
C GLY A 25 1.76 35.54 -1.00
N GLY A 26 1.94 34.30 -0.54
CA GLY A 26 0.95 33.60 0.26
C GLY A 26 1.11 33.99 1.73
N GLU A 27 0.14 34.74 2.26
CA GLU A 27 0.06 35.04 3.70
C GLU A 27 0.17 33.73 4.51
N ALA A 28 0.99 33.76 5.58
CA ALA A 28 1.12 32.60 6.46
C ALA A 28 -0.26 32.31 7.05
N VAL A 29 -0.81 31.12 6.78
CA VAL A 29 -2.08 30.73 7.40
C VAL A 29 -1.78 30.47 8.87
N PRO A 30 -2.49 31.12 9.81
CA PRO A 30 -2.25 30.93 11.23
C PRO A 30 -2.33 29.45 11.60
N ASP A 31 -1.34 28.96 12.37
CA ASP A 31 -1.41 27.63 13.00
C ASP A 31 -2.72 27.56 13.81
N GLY A 32 -3.66 26.74 13.34
CA GLY A 32 -4.97 26.55 13.99
C GLY A 32 -6.20 27.04 13.21
N ARG A 33 -6.04 27.61 12.01
CA ARG A 33 -7.20 27.90 11.13
C ARG A 33 -7.97 26.64 10.74
N PHE A 34 -7.25 25.64 10.26
CA PHE A 34 -7.82 24.36 9.85
C PHE A 34 -7.61 23.35 10.97
N VAL A 35 -8.71 22.76 11.44
CA VAL A 35 -8.67 21.73 12.46
C VAL A 35 -9.43 20.50 12.01
N ARG A 36 -8.91 19.33 12.35
CA ARG A 36 -9.67 18.10 12.22
C ARG A 36 -10.83 18.09 13.22
N VAL A 37 -11.99 17.62 12.79
CA VAL A 37 -13.16 17.39 13.64
C VAL A 37 -13.58 15.92 13.54
N GLU A 38 -14.22 15.38 14.57
CA GLU A 38 -14.63 13.96 14.61
C GLU A 38 -16.04 13.72 14.03
N ALA A 39 -16.83 14.77 13.84
CA ALA A 39 -18.22 14.62 13.43
C ALA A 39 -18.31 14.07 11.99
N PRO A 40 -19.16 13.06 11.73
CA PRO A 40 -19.52 12.70 10.38
C PRO A 40 -20.19 13.92 9.74
N LEU A 41 -19.68 14.39 8.61
CA LEU A 41 -20.36 15.38 7.80
C LEU A 41 -21.21 14.66 6.73
N SER A 42 -22.37 15.23 6.41
CA SER A 42 -23.11 14.90 5.21
C SER A 42 -22.54 15.69 4.03
N GLY A 43 -22.74 15.20 2.80
CA GLY A 43 -22.40 15.94 1.59
C GLY A 43 -21.79 15.06 0.50
N GLY A 44 -21.88 15.54 -0.74
CA GLY A 44 -21.26 14.91 -1.90
C GLY A 44 -19.91 15.54 -2.25
N LYS A 45 -19.25 14.99 -3.26
CA LYS A 45 -18.10 15.62 -3.92
C LYS A 45 -18.49 16.99 -4.44
N VAL A 46 -17.70 18.02 -4.10
CA VAL A 46 -17.86 19.39 -4.60
C VAL A 46 -16.74 19.75 -5.57
N PHE A 47 -15.49 19.35 -5.26
CA PHE A 47 -14.33 19.57 -6.13
C PHE A 47 -13.48 18.32 -6.23
N SER A 48 -12.92 18.07 -7.42
CA SER A 48 -11.70 17.27 -7.51
C SER A 48 -10.51 18.14 -7.08
N ARG A 49 -9.51 17.55 -6.42
CA ARG A 49 -8.35 18.31 -5.93
C ARG A 49 -7.63 19.09 -7.04
N TYR A 50 -7.51 18.51 -8.24
CA TYR A 50 -6.86 19.16 -9.38
C TYR A 50 -7.56 20.44 -9.87
N GLU A 51 -8.79 20.73 -9.45
CA GLU A 51 -9.55 21.92 -9.85
C GLU A 51 -9.28 23.15 -8.97
N VAL A 52 -8.64 22.92 -7.82
CA VAL A 52 -8.47 23.91 -6.74
C VAL A 52 -7.06 23.93 -6.17
N SER A 53 -6.27 22.87 -6.41
CA SER A 53 -4.88 22.80 -5.98
C SER A 53 -3.98 23.65 -6.87
N PRO A 54 -3.02 24.40 -6.28
CA PRO A 54 -1.98 25.09 -7.05
C PRO A 54 -0.87 24.13 -7.53
N ALA A 55 -0.88 22.87 -7.10
CA ALA A 55 0.12 21.87 -7.48
C ALA A 55 -0.07 21.41 -8.94
N PRO A 56 0.99 20.90 -9.60
CA PRO A 56 0.86 20.23 -10.90
C PRO A 56 -0.18 19.11 -10.85
N MET A 57 -0.85 18.86 -11.99
CA MET A 57 -1.94 17.89 -12.08
C MET A 57 -1.57 16.49 -11.55
N GLU A 58 -0.38 16.01 -11.87
CA GLU A 58 0.13 14.71 -11.39
C GLU A 58 0.21 14.64 -9.86
N GLU A 59 0.73 15.69 -9.21
CA GLU A 59 0.78 15.78 -7.75
C GLU A 59 -0.62 15.97 -7.14
N ALA A 60 -1.47 16.76 -7.79
CA ALA A 60 -2.84 17.00 -7.33
C ALA A 60 -3.69 15.72 -7.36
N GLN A 61 -3.43 14.82 -8.31
CA GLN A 61 -4.12 13.54 -8.47
C GLN A 61 -3.50 12.40 -7.64
N SER A 62 -2.27 12.54 -7.12
CA SER A 62 -1.60 11.51 -6.33
C SER A 62 -2.28 11.27 -4.97
N PRO A 63 -2.88 10.09 -4.70
CA PRO A 63 -3.46 9.77 -3.40
C PRO A 63 -2.40 9.74 -2.30
N GLY A 64 -1.24 9.13 -2.57
CA GLY A 64 -0.12 9.04 -1.62
C GLY A 64 0.46 10.40 -1.24
N GLY A 65 0.67 11.28 -2.23
CA GLY A 65 1.15 12.64 -1.99
C GLY A 65 0.15 13.49 -1.18
N PHE A 66 -1.14 13.33 -1.46
CA PHE A 66 -2.18 14.02 -0.71
C PHE A 66 -2.26 13.52 0.75
N LEU A 67 -2.25 12.20 0.93
CA LEU A 67 -2.26 11.57 2.25
C LEU A 67 -1.08 12.04 3.11
N ALA A 68 0.12 12.05 2.56
CA ALA A 68 1.34 12.40 3.30
C ALA A 68 1.33 13.83 3.84
N ARG A 69 0.84 14.79 3.05
CA ARG A 69 0.70 16.19 3.48
C ARG A 69 -0.42 16.37 4.50
N LEU A 70 -1.55 15.67 4.32
CA LEU A 70 -2.62 15.64 5.32
C LEU A 70 -2.13 15.04 6.64
N TRP A 71 -1.41 13.92 6.58
CA TRP A 71 -0.88 13.21 7.74
C TRP A 71 0.12 14.05 8.52
N ALA A 72 1.03 14.74 7.82
CA ALA A 72 2.00 15.65 8.44
C ALA A 72 1.31 16.77 9.25
N ARG A 73 0.13 17.20 8.83
CA ARG A 73 -0.61 18.32 9.45
C ARG A 73 -1.66 17.90 10.47
N LEU A 74 -2.35 16.79 10.22
CA LEU A 74 -3.58 16.39 10.91
C LEU A 74 -3.46 15.00 11.59
N GLY A 75 -2.30 14.36 11.49
CA GLY A 75 -2.08 12.99 11.97
C GLY A 75 -2.73 11.92 11.08
N PRO A 76 -2.70 10.64 11.50
CA PRO A 76 -3.29 9.53 10.74
C PRO A 76 -4.80 9.72 10.49
N PRO A 77 -5.36 9.27 9.36
CA PRO A 77 -6.80 9.33 9.12
C PRO A 77 -7.57 8.46 10.15
N PRO A 78 -8.89 8.68 10.33
CA PRO A 78 -9.72 7.75 11.09
C PRO A 78 -9.72 6.37 10.44
N LEU A 79 -9.90 5.32 11.24
CA LEU A 79 -9.94 3.93 10.74
C LEU A 79 -11.11 3.66 9.80
N GLU A 80 -12.19 4.43 9.93
CA GLU A 80 -13.40 4.29 9.12
C GLU A 80 -13.51 5.46 8.13
N ALA A 81 -13.24 5.18 6.85
CA ALA A 81 -13.35 6.15 5.76
C ALA A 81 -14.57 5.91 4.84
N GLY A 82 -15.45 4.97 5.19
CA GLY A 82 -16.57 4.56 4.35
C GLY A 82 -16.09 4.00 3.01
N ASP A 83 -16.63 4.53 1.91
CA ASP A 83 -16.27 4.14 0.53
C ASP A 83 -15.00 4.87 0.02
N ALA A 84 -14.41 5.75 0.83
CA ALA A 84 -13.14 6.40 0.51
C ALA A 84 -11.96 5.56 1.02
N LEU A 85 -10.83 5.66 0.33
CA LEU A 85 -9.57 5.06 0.76
C LEU A 85 -9.05 5.71 2.05
N PHE A 86 -9.22 7.02 2.17
CA PHE A 86 -9.04 7.78 3.41
C PHE A 86 -9.83 9.09 3.34
N GLY A 87 -10.15 9.68 4.50
CA GLY A 87 -10.83 10.96 4.57
C GLY A 87 -10.60 11.71 5.89
N TYR A 88 -10.62 13.03 5.83
CA TYR A 88 -10.50 13.93 6.98
C TYR A 88 -11.68 14.89 6.99
N ALA A 89 -12.45 14.93 8.08
CA ALA A 89 -13.38 16.02 8.33
C ALA A 89 -12.62 17.22 8.90
N ILE A 90 -12.73 18.36 8.25
CA ILE A 90 -11.95 19.57 8.53
C ILE A 90 -12.92 20.73 8.76
N GLU A 91 -12.63 21.55 9.77
CA GLU A 91 -13.28 22.84 10.00
C GLU A 91 -12.30 23.98 9.69
N ASP A 92 -12.69 24.85 8.76
CA ASP A 92 -12.09 26.17 8.56
C ASP A 92 -12.69 27.15 9.57
N ARG A 93 -12.01 27.33 10.70
CA ARG A 93 -12.50 28.17 11.82
C ARG A 93 -12.66 29.64 11.45
N GLU A 94 -11.87 30.12 10.50
CA GLU A 94 -11.94 31.51 10.05
C GLU A 94 -13.27 31.79 9.32
N ARG A 95 -13.77 30.80 8.58
CA ARG A 95 -14.96 30.94 7.73
C ARG A 95 -16.19 30.20 8.25
N GLY A 96 -16.04 29.41 9.31
CA GLY A 96 -17.11 28.58 9.87
C GLY A 96 -17.64 27.56 8.84
N VAL A 97 -16.77 27.03 7.98
CA VAL A 97 -17.11 26.04 6.96
C VAL A 97 -16.49 24.70 7.35
N ARG A 98 -17.28 23.62 7.24
CA ARG A 98 -16.81 22.25 7.39
C ARG A 98 -16.80 21.55 6.04
N PHE A 99 -15.78 20.76 5.79
CA PHE A 99 -15.62 20.00 4.56
C PHE A 99 -14.80 18.74 4.79
N PHE A 100 -14.83 17.84 3.82
CA PHE A 100 -13.98 16.66 3.78
C PHE A 100 -12.84 16.84 2.79
N ALA A 101 -11.65 16.41 3.19
CA ALA A 101 -10.54 16.11 2.28
C ALA A 101 -10.38 14.60 2.23
N TYR A 102 -10.62 13.98 1.08
CA TYR A 102 -10.63 12.52 0.95
C TYR A 102 -10.04 12.05 -0.37
N SER A 103 -9.72 10.77 -0.48
CA SER A 103 -9.39 10.12 -1.74
C SER A 103 -10.23 8.86 -1.90
N ALA A 104 -10.83 8.68 -3.08
CA ALA A 104 -11.62 7.50 -3.45
C ALA A 104 -11.26 7.07 -4.88
N GLN A 105 -12.10 6.27 -5.54
CA GLN A 105 -11.87 5.79 -6.92
C GLN A 105 -11.54 6.93 -7.91
N SER A 106 -12.18 8.10 -7.77
CA SER A 106 -11.92 9.26 -8.65
C SER A 106 -10.66 10.07 -8.28
N GLY A 107 -9.86 9.58 -7.33
CA GLY A 107 -8.71 10.27 -6.75
C GLY A 107 -9.07 11.29 -5.65
N PRO A 108 -8.09 12.12 -5.26
CA PRO A 108 -8.23 13.18 -4.25
C PRO A 108 -9.32 14.19 -4.56
N ALA A 109 -10.16 14.50 -3.56
CA ALA A 109 -11.32 15.35 -3.71
C ALA A 109 -11.71 16.05 -2.40
N TYR A 110 -12.61 17.02 -2.56
CA TYR A 110 -13.23 17.78 -1.49
C TYR A 110 -14.75 17.66 -1.54
N GLY A 111 -15.39 17.45 -0.37
CA GLY A 111 -16.84 17.37 -0.24
C GLY A 111 -17.38 18.23 0.91
N ALA A 112 -18.63 18.69 0.82
CA ALA A 112 -19.28 19.46 1.87
C ALA A 112 -20.80 19.51 1.68
N ASP A 113 -21.52 19.99 2.71
CA ASP A 113 -22.96 20.29 2.68
C ASP A 113 -23.26 21.77 2.35
N VAL A 114 -22.32 22.43 1.65
CA VAL A 114 -22.45 23.81 1.16
C VAL A 114 -22.10 23.85 -0.31
N ASP A 115 -22.60 24.85 -1.03
CA ASP A 115 -22.29 25.00 -2.45
C ASP A 115 -20.81 25.29 -2.73
N ALA A 116 -20.43 25.09 -4.00
CA ALA A 116 -19.07 25.31 -4.49
C ALA A 116 -18.58 26.75 -4.27
N ALA A 117 -19.44 27.77 -4.42
CA ALA A 117 -19.03 29.16 -4.28
C ALA A 117 -18.63 29.48 -2.82
N ARG A 118 -19.36 28.92 -1.86
CA ARG A 118 -19.05 29.05 -0.43
C ARG A 118 -17.84 28.23 -0.01
N LEU A 119 -17.64 27.04 -0.57
CA LEU A 119 -16.54 26.15 -0.20
C LEU A 119 -15.19 26.55 -0.80
N ARG A 120 -15.17 27.02 -2.05
CA ARG A 120 -13.94 27.24 -2.84
C ARG A 120 -12.87 28.05 -2.09
N PRO A 121 -13.17 29.20 -1.47
CA PRO A 121 -12.14 29.98 -0.78
C PRO A 121 -11.46 29.18 0.34
N SER A 122 -12.22 28.39 1.11
CA SER A 122 -11.68 27.56 2.21
C SER A 122 -10.76 26.47 1.69
N VAL A 123 -11.14 25.82 0.59
CA VAL A 123 -10.33 24.75 -0.02
C VAL A 123 -9.05 25.30 -0.65
N GLU A 124 -9.09 26.44 -1.34
CA GLU A 124 -7.89 27.06 -1.92
C GLU A 124 -6.89 27.51 -0.83
N ALA A 125 -7.39 28.05 0.28
CA ALA A 125 -6.57 28.39 1.44
C ALA A 125 -6.01 27.13 2.13
N PHE A 126 -6.78 26.05 2.17
CA PHE A 126 -6.36 24.76 2.71
C PHE A 126 -5.27 24.11 1.87
N GLU A 127 -5.41 24.08 0.54
CA GLU A 127 -4.38 23.59 -0.39
C GLU A 127 -3.08 24.39 -0.26
N SER A 128 -3.16 25.71 -0.15
CA SER A 128 -1.99 26.57 0.08
C SER A 128 -1.31 26.27 1.42
N TRP A 129 -2.08 25.92 2.45
CA TRP A 129 -1.56 25.51 3.75
C TRP A 129 -0.92 24.11 3.73
N LEU A 130 -1.53 23.16 3.01
CA LEU A 130 -0.99 21.82 2.79
C LEU A 130 0.29 21.82 1.96
N ALA A 131 0.37 22.65 0.91
CA ALA A 131 1.54 22.74 0.03
C ALA A 131 2.82 23.14 0.78
N ARG A 132 2.70 23.80 1.94
CA ARG A 132 3.82 24.17 2.82
C ARG A 132 4.24 23.07 3.80
N ALA A 133 3.51 21.95 3.86
CA ALA A 133 3.87 20.82 4.70
C ALA A 133 4.88 19.93 3.98
N GLU A 134 6.00 19.62 4.63
CA GLU A 134 6.84 18.51 4.18
C GLU A 134 6.03 17.20 4.29
N PRO A 135 6.00 16.34 3.25
CA PRO A 135 5.32 15.05 3.31
C PRO A 135 5.84 14.18 4.47
N ALA A 136 4.94 13.54 5.20
CA ALA A 136 5.29 12.57 6.24
C ALA A 136 5.30 11.14 5.69
N GLU A 137 6.19 10.29 6.21
CA GLU A 137 6.14 8.84 5.99
C GLU A 137 4.81 8.28 6.51
N CYS A 138 4.03 7.67 5.62
CA CYS A 138 2.70 7.20 5.95
C CYS A 138 2.21 6.11 5.00
N GLU A 139 1.24 5.34 5.45
CA GLU A 139 0.59 4.29 4.66
C GLU A 139 -0.85 4.08 5.12
N VAL A 140 -1.75 3.85 4.17
CA VAL A 140 -3.06 3.24 4.42
C VAL A 140 -3.30 2.12 3.42
N ILE A 141 -4.08 1.14 3.85
CA ILE A 141 -4.61 0.07 3.01
C ILE A 141 -6.12 0.16 3.11
N GLY A 142 -6.80 0.19 1.97
CA GLY A 142 -8.25 0.21 1.94
C GLY A 142 -8.80 -0.34 0.62
N PRO A 143 -10.12 -0.60 0.57
CA PRO A 143 -10.76 -1.01 -0.66
C PRO A 143 -10.72 0.13 -1.69
N MET A 144 -10.51 -0.20 -2.95
CA MET A 144 -10.73 0.69 -4.08
C MET A 144 -11.44 -0.09 -5.17
N GLU A 145 -12.59 0.43 -5.62
CA GLU A 145 -13.27 -0.13 -6.77
C GLU A 145 -12.39 0.06 -8.01
N THR A 146 -12.09 -1.05 -8.67
CA THR A 146 -11.45 -1.08 -9.98
C THR A 146 -12.50 -1.52 -11.00
N ASP A 147 -12.26 -1.21 -12.27
CA ASP A 147 -13.14 -1.62 -13.38
C ASP A 147 -13.35 -3.15 -13.49
N TYR A 148 -12.56 -3.94 -12.73
CA TYR A 148 -12.56 -5.40 -12.73
C TYR A 148 -13.07 -6.03 -11.42
N GLY A 149 -13.81 -5.28 -10.59
CA GLY A 149 -14.52 -5.86 -9.44
C GLY A 149 -13.89 -5.57 -8.07
N GLY A 150 -13.10 -4.50 -7.97
CA GLY A 150 -12.56 -4.01 -6.70
C GLY A 150 -11.35 -4.80 -6.20
N GLY A 151 -10.47 -4.08 -5.50
CA GLY A 151 -9.27 -4.62 -4.87
C GLY A 151 -8.94 -3.84 -3.62
N SER A 152 -7.94 -4.28 -2.86
CA SER A 152 -7.32 -3.42 -1.87
C SER A 152 -6.18 -2.67 -2.53
N VAL A 153 -6.00 -1.41 -2.20
CA VAL A 153 -4.83 -0.64 -2.61
C VAL A 153 -4.11 -0.17 -1.36
N ARG A 154 -2.78 -0.18 -1.42
CA ARG A 154 -1.92 0.44 -0.44
C ARG A 154 -1.41 1.73 -1.05
N VAL A 155 -1.69 2.85 -0.40
CA VAL A 155 -1.19 4.16 -0.81
C VAL A 155 -0.45 4.80 0.34
N GLY A 156 0.52 5.65 -0.01
CA GLY A 156 1.28 6.34 1.01
C GLY A 156 2.45 7.12 0.46
N TRP A 157 3.39 7.36 1.36
CA TRP A 157 4.65 8.01 1.08
C TRP A 157 5.75 7.25 1.79
N ARG A 158 6.75 6.82 1.02
CA ARG A 158 7.88 6.02 1.49
C ARG A 158 9.15 6.44 0.76
N ASP A 159 10.25 6.57 1.51
CA ASP A 159 11.57 6.86 0.96
C ASP A 159 11.61 8.13 0.09
N GLY A 160 10.82 9.14 0.46
CA GLY A 160 10.77 10.43 -0.25
C GLY A 160 9.90 10.46 -1.52
N ALA A 161 9.09 9.43 -1.76
CA ALA A 161 8.18 9.38 -2.90
C ALA A 161 6.77 8.90 -2.52
N ALA A 162 5.76 9.40 -3.22
CA ALA A 162 4.41 8.85 -3.17
C ALA A 162 4.40 7.46 -3.84
N PHE A 163 3.60 6.54 -3.30
CA PHE A 163 3.39 5.23 -3.90
C PHE A 163 1.91 4.84 -3.86
N GLU A 164 1.54 4.00 -4.82
CA GLU A 164 0.24 3.35 -4.96
C GLU A 164 0.48 1.94 -5.48
N GLU A 165 0.15 0.94 -4.67
CA GLU A 165 0.39 -0.46 -4.93
C GLU A 165 -0.93 -1.21 -4.82
N GLU A 166 -1.25 -2.04 -5.82
CA GLU A 166 -2.33 -3.01 -5.67
C GLU A 166 -1.95 -4.02 -4.58
N VAL A 167 -2.84 -4.17 -3.61
CA VAL A 167 -2.75 -5.22 -2.60
C VAL A 167 -3.71 -6.31 -3.04
N ASP A 168 -3.16 -7.44 -3.47
CA ASP A 168 -3.98 -8.63 -3.61
C ASP A 168 -4.52 -8.99 -2.21
N PRO A 169 -5.84 -8.85 -1.93
CA PRO A 169 -6.40 -9.26 -0.65
C PRO A 169 -6.24 -10.76 -0.43
N LEU A 170 -5.90 -11.49 -1.50
CA LEU A 170 -5.58 -12.91 -1.50
C LEU A 170 -4.07 -13.14 -1.52
N ASP A 171 -3.21 -12.14 -1.27
CA ASP A 171 -1.76 -12.38 -1.16
C ASP A 171 -1.53 -13.33 0.03
N PRO A 172 -1.08 -14.56 -0.25
CA PRO A 172 -0.87 -15.55 0.80
C PRO A 172 0.23 -15.15 1.80
N ARG A 173 1.07 -14.16 1.49
CA ARG A 173 2.07 -13.63 2.42
C ARG A 173 1.45 -12.80 3.54
N GLY A 174 0.19 -12.37 3.39
CA GLY A 174 -0.55 -11.61 4.39
C GLY A 174 -1.13 -12.46 5.52
N ALA A 175 -1.26 -13.77 5.33
CA ALA A 175 -1.94 -14.66 6.28
C ALA A 175 -1.22 -14.74 7.64
N ARG A 176 -1.99 -14.60 8.73
CA ARG A 176 -1.49 -14.67 10.12
C ARG A 176 -2.04 -15.86 10.90
N SER A 177 -3.16 -16.42 10.44
CA SER A 177 -3.86 -17.54 11.05
C SER A 177 -4.22 -18.60 10.01
N TYR A 178 -4.64 -19.77 10.49
CA TYR A 178 -5.12 -20.83 9.61
C TYR A 178 -6.38 -20.38 8.88
N GLU A 179 -7.26 -19.67 9.58
CA GLU A 179 -8.51 -19.12 9.09
C GLU A 179 -8.25 -18.12 7.95
N ASP A 180 -7.22 -17.28 8.06
CA ASP A 180 -6.79 -16.40 6.96
C ASP A 180 -6.37 -17.20 5.74
N CYS A 181 -5.53 -18.22 5.93
CA CYS A 181 -5.06 -19.08 4.85
C CYS A 181 -6.24 -19.81 4.16
N LEU A 182 -7.19 -20.35 4.93
CA LEU A 182 -8.38 -21.03 4.39
C LEU A 182 -9.28 -20.05 3.63
N SER A 183 -9.48 -18.84 4.15
CA SER A 183 -10.24 -17.79 3.48
C SER A 183 -9.59 -17.41 2.15
N ILE A 184 -8.28 -17.16 2.15
CA ILE A 184 -7.50 -16.84 0.95
C ILE A 184 -7.59 -17.97 -0.09
N ALA A 185 -7.35 -19.22 0.34
CA ALA A 185 -7.40 -20.38 -0.54
C ALA A 185 -8.81 -20.60 -1.11
N THR A 186 -9.84 -20.50 -0.29
CA THR A 186 -11.24 -20.66 -0.74
C THR A 186 -11.62 -19.62 -1.78
N GLU A 187 -11.29 -18.35 -1.52
CA GLU A 187 -11.62 -17.26 -2.43
C GLU A 187 -10.82 -17.32 -3.72
N ARG A 188 -9.54 -17.71 -3.67
CA ARG A 188 -8.74 -17.97 -4.88
C ARG A 188 -9.33 -19.10 -5.71
N GLY A 189 -9.65 -20.23 -5.08
CA GLY A 189 -10.34 -21.35 -5.72
C GLY A 189 -11.58 -20.88 -6.48
N ARG A 190 -12.44 -20.12 -5.79
CA ARG A 190 -13.67 -19.55 -6.37
C ARG A 190 -13.39 -18.67 -7.59
N ARG A 191 -12.37 -17.79 -7.54
CA ARG A 191 -12.00 -16.92 -8.67
C ARG A 191 -11.49 -17.69 -9.89
N MET A 192 -10.93 -18.87 -9.67
CA MET A 192 -10.46 -19.77 -10.74
C MET A 192 -11.55 -20.72 -11.24
N HIS A 193 -12.78 -20.62 -10.70
CA HIS A 193 -13.86 -21.58 -10.91
C HIS A 193 -13.49 -23.01 -10.47
N GLU A 194 -12.66 -23.10 -9.43
CA GLU A 194 -12.18 -24.35 -8.83
C GLU A 194 -12.55 -24.38 -7.33
N ASP A 195 -12.15 -25.44 -6.63
CA ASP A 195 -12.39 -25.58 -5.20
C ASP A 195 -11.28 -24.93 -4.35
N ALA A 196 -11.47 -24.92 -3.03
CA ALA A 196 -10.46 -24.40 -2.11
C ALA A 196 -9.13 -25.16 -2.20
N ALA A 197 -9.14 -26.44 -2.58
CA ALA A 197 -7.92 -27.25 -2.69
C ALA A 197 -7.02 -26.70 -3.79
N ALA A 198 -7.57 -26.33 -4.95
CA ALA A 198 -6.80 -25.65 -5.97
C ALA A 198 -6.25 -24.30 -5.48
N GLY A 199 -7.08 -23.48 -4.82
CA GLY A 199 -6.63 -22.20 -4.26
C GLY A 199 -5.50 -22.31 -3.23
N TRP A 200 -5.42 -23.42 -2.48
CA TRP A 200 -4.28 -23.73 -1.61
C TRP A 200 -2.97 -23.91 -2.39
N LEU A 201 -3.00 -24.62 -3.54
CA LEU A 201 -1.80 -24.86 -4.36
C LEU A 201 -1.25 -23.53 -4.90
N PHE A 202 -2.11 -22.73 -5.54
CA PHE A 202 -1.72 -21.44 -6.10
C PHE A 202 -1.20 -20.47 -5.04
N SER A 203 -1.72 -20.58 -3.81
CA SER A 203 -1.21 -19.81 -2.68
C SER A 203 0.19 -20.25 -2.27
N LEU A 204 0.44 -21.56 -2.18
CA LEU A 204 1.75 -22.09 -1.82
C LEU A 204 2.84 -21.77 -2.87
N GLU A 205 2.52 -21.85 -4.15
CA GLU A 205 3.44 -21.50 -5.25
C GLU A 205 3.90 -20.03 -5.23
N GLN A 206 3.08 -19.13 -4.70
CA GLN A 206 3.42 -17.70 -4.61
C GLN A 206 4.23 -17.32 -3.36
N VAL A 207 4.19 -18.16 -2.34
CA VAL A 207 4.91 -17.95 -1.08
C VAL A 207 6.26 -18.65 -1.07
N LEU A 208 6.32 -19.84 -1.67
CA LEU A 208 7.52 -20.67 -1.72
C LEU A 208 8.02 -20.74 -3.16
N PRO A 209 9.30 -20.42 -3.42
CA PRO A 209 9.85 -20.63 -4.74
C PRO A 209 9.77 -22.12 -5.10
N SER A 210 9.73 -22.41 -6.40
CA SER A 210 9.72 -23.79 -6.92
C SER A 210 10.87 -24.65 -6.35
N ARG A 211 11.98 -24.01 -5.96
CA ARG A 211 13.06 -24.60 -5.19
C ARG A 211 13.56 -23.64 -4.10
N PHE A 212 13.79 -24.12 -2.88
CA PHE A 212 14.44 -23.33 -1.81
C PHE A 212 15.42 -24.15 -0.99
N VAL A 213 16.41 -23.49 -0.37
CA VAL A 213 17.38 -24.13 0.52
C VAL A 213 17.10 -23.73 1.96
N ALA A 214 16.90 -24.69 2.85
CA ALA A 214 16.71 -24.45 4.29
C ALA A 214 17.52 -25.46 5.11
N ALA A 215 18.24 -24.98 6.13
CA ALA A 215 19.13 -25.80 6.97
C ALA A 215 20.14 -26.68 6.18
N GLY A 216 20.64 -26.17 5.05
CA GLY A 216 21.60 -26.88 4.18
C GLY A 216 21.00 -27.98 3.31
N ARG A 217 19.67 -28.05 3.19
CA ARG A 217 18.92 -28.99 2.33
C ARG A 217 18.15 -28.23 1.26
N THR A 218 18.04 -28.79 0.06
CA THR A 218 17.32 -28.19 -1.07
C THR A 218 15.96 -28.87 -1.20
N TYR A 219 14.89 -28.08 -1.15
CA TYR A 219 13.52 -28.55 -1.30
C TYR A 219 12.99 -28.13 -2.67
N GLU A 220 12.40 -29.05 -3.42
CA GLU A 220 11.48 -28.73 -4.50
C GLU A 220 10.06 -28.63 -3.94
N ASN A 221 9.37 -27.55 -4.27
CA ASN A 221 7.96 -27.41 -3.95
C ASN A 221 7.18 -28.22 -5.00
N VAL A 222 6.69 -29.40 -4.62
CA VAL A 222 5.90 -30.28 -5.49
C VAL A 222 4.50 -30.40 -4.88
N VAL A 223 3.58 -29.59 -5.36
CA VAL A 223 2.19 -29.68 -4.92
C VAL A 223 1.45 -30.57 -5.91
N THR A 224 0.97 -31.74 -5.46
CA THR A 224 0.22 -32.68 -6.30
C THR A 224 -1.21 -32.83 -5.78
N LEU A 225 -2.20 -32.56 -6.65
CA LEU A 225 -3.58 -32.97 -6.38
C LEU A 225 -3.74 -34.44 -6.77
N GLY A 226 -4.16 -35.27 -5.81
CA GLY A 226 -4.72 -36.58 -6.13
C GLY A 226 -6.04 -36.43 -6.90
N ALA A 227 -6.37 -37.40 -7.76
CA ALA A 227 -7.60 -37.41 -8.56
C ALA A 227 -8.91 -37.43 -7.72
N ASP A 228 -8.80 -37.56 -6.41
CA ASP A 228 -9.88 -37.61 -5.42
C ASP A 228 -10.01 -36.31 -4.58
N ALA A 229 -9.47 -35.19 -5.06
CA ALA A 229 -9.50 -33.86 -4.40
C ALA A 229 -8.82 -33.81 -3.02
N ARG A 230 -7.99 -34.81 -2.69
CA ARG A 230 -7.10 -34.78 -1.53
C ARG A 230 -5.78 -34.15 -1.98
N GLY A 231 -5.67 -32.83 -1.80
CA GLY A 231 -4.43 -32.11 -2.08
C GLY A 231 -3.29 -32.61 -1.20
N LEU A 232 -2.21 -33.06 -1.85
CA LEU A 232 -0.98 -33.47 -1.20
C LEU A 232 0.07 -32.38 -1.44
N VAL A 233 0.52 -31.73 -0.38
CA VAL A 233 1.68 -30.82 -0.45
C VAL A 233 2.92 -31.68 -0.19
N LEU A 234 3.72 -31.95 -1.22
CA LEU A 234 5.01 -32.62 -1.08
C LEU A 234 6.12 -31.56 -1.13
N THR A 235 6.90 -31.45 -0.07
CA THR A 235 8.22 -30.82 -0.13
C THR A 235 9.26 -31.91 -0.35
N VAL A 236 9.87 -31.98 -1.53
CA VAL A 236 10.83 -33.05 -1.89
C VAL A 236 12.26 -32.55 -1.65
N ASP A 237 13.04 -33.21 -0.78
CA ASP A 237 14.45 -32.87 -0.51
C ASP A 237 15.37 -33.55 -1.57
N GLU A 238 16.19 -32.79 -2.31
CA GLU A 238 17.10 -33.30 -3.36
C GLU A 238 18.44 -33.88 -2.80
N GLY A 239 18.58 -34.10 -1.49
CA GLY A 239 19.78 -34.69 -0.88
C GLY A 239 20.00 -36.19 -1.18
N ARG A 240 21.27 -36.63 -1.30
CA ARG A 240 21.62 -38.06 -1.38
C ARG A 240 21.22 -38.78 -0.09
N GLY A 241 20.21 -39.62 -0.20
CA GLY A 241 19.54 -40.28 0.92
C GLY A 241 18.06 -39.95 0.87
N LEU A 242 17.39 -40.42 -0.18
CA LEU A 242 15.93 -40.47 -0.24
C LEU A 242 15.47 -41.49 0.81
N GLU A 243 15.40 -41.08 2.05
CA GLU A 243 14.19 -41.43 2.77
C GLU A 243 13.17 -40.47 2.20
N ASP A 244 12.26 -41.00 1.36
CA ASP A 244 10.95 -40.39 1.22
C ASP A 244 10.58 -39.95 2.63
N VAL A 245 10.37 -38.65 2.86
CA VAL A 245 9.48 -38.28 3.96
C VAL A 245 8.12 -38.75 3.47
N HIS A 246 7.88 -40.05 3.57
CA HIS A 246 6.56 -40.60 3.55
C HIS A 246 5.85 -39.82 4.65
N VAL A 247 4.84 -39.05 4.24
CA VAL A 247 3.79 -38.53 5.10
C VAL A 247 2.93 -39.72 5.61
N ALA A 248 3.62 -40.76 6.09
CA ALA A 248 3.13 -41.89 6.83
C ALA A 248 3.50 -41.74 8.32
N ASP A 249 4.58 -41.02 8.65
CA ASP A 249 4.91 -40.66 10.04
C ASP A 249 4.37 -39.27 10.45
N GLY A 250 4.14 -38.38 9.50
CA GLY A 250 3.13 -37.35 9.65
C GLY A 250 1.83 -37.96 9.18
N ALA A 251 0.84 -38.14 10.07
CA ALA A 251 -0.49 -38.60 9.69
C ALA A 251 -0.87 -37.97 8.35
N PHE A 252 -1.33 -38.78 7.38
CA PHE A 252 -2.14 -38.28 6.27
C PHE A 252 -3.02 -37.19 6.85
N VAL A 253 -2.82 -35.93 6.48
CA VAL A 253 -3.68 -34.87 7.01
C VAL A 253 -4.67 -34.54 5.91
N PRO A 254 -5.79 -35.29 5.83
CA PRO A 254 -6.91 -34.92 4.98
C PRO A 254 -7.60 -33.66 5.51
N ALA A 255 -7.11 -33.06 6.59
CA ALA A 255 -7.70 -31.89 7.21
C ALA A 255 -7.05 -30.61 6.65
N PRO A 256 -7.84 -29.73 6.01
CA PRO A 256 -7.39 -28.40 5.58
C PRO A 256 -6.59 -27.64 6.65
N ASP A 257 -6.88 -27.87 7.93
CA ASP A 257 -6.17 -27.35 9.11
C ASP A 257 -4.66 -27.57 9.11
N ALA A 258 -4.17 -28.73 8.67
CA ALA A 258 -2.72 -28.95 8.66
C ALA A 258 -2.04 -28.31 7.45
N VAL A 259 -2.73 -28.21 6.32
CA VAL A 259 -2.20 -27.53 5.13
C VAL A 259 -1.93 -26.06 5.44
N GLY A 260 -2.87 -25.36 6.08
CA GLY A 260 -2.63 -23.97 6.46
C GLY A 260 -1.59 -23.80 7.57
N ARG A 261 -1.51 -24.72 8.54
CA ARG A 261 -0.40 -24.73 9.52
C ARG A 261 0.96 -24.93 8.84
N LEU A 262 1.05 -25.82 7.86
CA LEU A 262 2.28 -26.07 7.09
C LEU A 262 2.67 -24.85 6.25
N TRP A 263 1.72 -24.18 5.61
CA TRP A 263 1.97 -22.90 4.93
C TRP A 263 2.53 -21.87 5.91
N LEU A 264 1.85 -21.59 7.02
CA LEU A 264 2.32 -20.59 8.00
C LEU A 264 3.73 -20.92 8.53
N GLN A 265 4.02 -22.19 8.84
CA GLN A 265 5.34 -22.62 9.29
C GLN A 265 6.42 -22.44 8.23
N SER A 266 6.13 -22.83 6.99
CA SER A 266 7.05 -22.70 5.85
C SER A 266 7.34 -21.24 5.54
N PHE A 267 6.30 -20.39 5.53
CA PHE A 267 6.44 -18.95 5.32
C PHE A 267 7.27 -18.28 6.43
N ALA A 268 6.98 -18.59 7.70
CA ALA A 268 7.73 -18.05 8.82
C ALA A 268 9.20 -18.47 8.79
N ARG A 269 9.51 -19.69 8.31
CA ARG A 269 10.90 -20.14 8.11
C ARG A 269 11.59 -19.34 7.02
N TRP A 270 10.98 -19.23 5.83
CA TRP A 270 11.54 -18.47 4.70
C TRP A 270 11.86 -17.02 5.08
N GLN A 271 10.96 -16.34 5.82
CA GLN A 271 11.20 -14.96 6.28
C GLN A 271 12.43 -14.79 7.18
N ARG A 272 12.79 -15.82 7.98
CA ARG A 272 13.97 -15.77 8.85
C ARG A 272 15.27 -16.00 8.09
N GLU A 273 15.22 -16.72 6.97
CA GLU A 273 16.40 -17.14 6.21
C GLU A 273 16.76 -16.16 5.08
N THR A 274 15.84 -15.28 4.69
CA THR A 274 16.00 -14.31 3.58
C THR A 274 16.19 -12.86 4.02
N ARG A 275 16.15 -12.58 5.33
CA ARG A 275 16.48 -11.29 5.92
C ARG A 275 17.90 -11.32 6.49
#